data_AF-A0A453SHM3-F1
#
_entry.id   AF-A0A453SHM3-F1
#
_cell.length_a   1.000
_cell.length_b   1.000
_cell.length_c   1.000
_cell.angle_alpha   90.00
_cell.angle_beta   90.00
_cell.angle_gamma   90.00
#
_symmetry.space_group_name_H-M   'P 1'
#
loop_
_entity.id
_entity.type
_entity.pdbx_description
1 polymer ?
#
loop_
_entity_poly.entity_id
_entity_poly.type
_entity_poly.pdbx_seq_one_letter_code
_entity_poly.pdbx_strand_id
1 'polypeptide(L)'
;MDEVDGMSAGDRGGVADLIASIKISKIPIVCICNDRYSQKLKSLVNYCLLLNFRKPTKQQMGKRLMEIARKEGIQAQENAMEELAERVHGDIRMALNHLQYMSLSQSVVKYDDIRLRLNSSSKDEDISPFTAVDKLFGFNGGRLRMDERIDLSMSDPDLVPLIIQ
;
A
#
# COMPACT_ATOMS: atom_id res chain seq x y z
N MET A 1 -12.07 14.52 13.58
CA MET A 1 -10.65 14.31 13.93
C MET A 1 -10.15 13.13 13.13
N ASP A 2 -9.18 13.36 12.25
CA ASP A 2 -8.57 12.29 11.44
C ASP A 2 -7.27 11.80 12.10
N GLU A 3 -6.84 10.59 11.77
CA GLU A 3 -5.58 9.98 12.24
C GLU A 3 -5.36 10.02 13.77
N VAL A 4 -6.41 9.74 14.56
CA VAL A 4 -6.32 9.86 16.04
C VAL A 4 -5.35 8.88 16.71
N ASP A 5 -4.99 7.79 16.03
CA ASP A 5 -3.92 6.86 16.43
C ASP A 5 -2.51 7.41 16.20
N GLY A 6 -2.38 8.39 15.32
CA GLY A 6 -1.13 9.10 15.00
C GLY A 6 -0.68 10.10 16.06
N MET A 7 -1.52 10.43 17.06
CA MET A 7 -1.19 11.38 18.12
C MET A 7 0.13 10.97 18.81
N SER A 8 1.10 11.90 18.79
CA SER A 8 2.50 11.61 19.11
C SER A 8 2.93 12.31 20.41
N ALA A 9 4.23 12.31 20.71
CA ALA A 9 4.77 13.02 21.87
C ALA A 9 4.51 14.54 21.82
N GLY A 10 4.24 15.10 20.64
CA GLY A 10 3.81 16.49 20.49
C GLY A 10 2.39 16.76 21.02
N ASP A 11 1.55 15.72 21.11
CA ASP A 11 0.12 15.83 21.44
C ASP A 11 -0.18 15.28 22.85
N ARG A 12 0.71 15.56 23.80
CA ARG A 12 0.52 15.13 25.20
C ARG A 12 -0.82 15.63 25.73
N GLY A 13 -1.67 14.69 26.14
CA GLY A 13 -3.00 14.98 26.68
C GLY A 13 -4.10 15.13 25.63
N GLY A 14 -3.78 15.15 24.33
CA GLY A 14 -4.78 15.44 23.30
C GLY A 14 -5.93 14.41 23.24
N VAL A 15 -5.68 13.13 23.55
CA VAL A 15 -6.76 12.13 23.67
C VAL A 15 -7.70 12.45 24.85
N ALA A 16 -7.16 12.93 25.97
CA ALA A 16 -7.97 13.29 27.15
C ALA A 16 -8.85 14.53 26.86
N ASP A 17 -8.28 15.54 26.20
CA ASP A 17 -9.01 16.74 25.79
C ASP A 17 -10.05 16.44 24.71
N LEU A 18 -9.76 15.51 23.80
CA LEU A 18 -10.73 15.02 22.82
C LEU A 18 -11.90 14.33 23.52
N ILE A 19 -11.64 13.48 24.52
CA ILE A 19 -12.69 12.84 25.34
C ILE A 19 -13.52 13.89 26.08
N ALA A 20 -12.89 14.91 26.66
CA ALA A 20 -13.59 16.00 27.33
C ALA A 20 -14.50 16.76 26.35
N SER A 21 -13.99 17.02 25.14
CA SER A 21 -14.74 17.67 24.06
C SER A 21 -15.93 16.82 23.60
N ILE A 22 -15.77 15.51 23.43
CA ILE A 22 -16.85 14.59 23.07
C ILE A 22 -18.00 14.63 24.09
N LYS A 23 -17.69 14.72 25.39
CA LYS A 23 -18.71 14.74 26.46
C LYS A 23 -19.58 16.00 26.45
N ILE A 24 -19.03 17.15 26.06
CA ILE A 24 -19.74 18.44 26.09
C ILE A 24 -20.27 18.87 24.73
N SER A 25 -19.76 18.29 23.65
CA SER A 25 -20.09 18.72 22.29
C SER A 25 -21.56 18.50 21.97
N LYS A 26 -22.19 19.51 21.37
CA LYS A 26 -23.53 19.41 20.75
C LYS A 26 -23.47 19.09 19.26
N ILE A 27 -22.26 19.01 18.70
CA ILE A 27 -21.98 18.72 17.29
C ILE A 27 -21.41 17.31 17.20
N PRO A 28 -21.86 16.46 16.25
CA PRO A 28 -21.33 15.12 16.09
C PRO A 28 -19.84 15.16 15.73
N ILE A 29 -19.02 14.45 16.52
CA ILE A 29 -17.58 14.31 16.27
C ILE A 29 -17.34 12.95 15.63
N VAL A 30 -16.74 12.96 14.44
CA VAL A 30 -16.27 11.74 13.75
C VAL A 30 -14.76 11.61 13.96
N CYS A 31 -14.34 10.45 14.49
CA CYS A 31 -12.95 10.10 14.71
C CYS A 31 -12.56 8.97 13.76
N ILE A 32 -11.45 9.13 13.04
CA ILE A 32 -10.92 8.15 12.09
C ILE A 32 -9.56 7.68 12.59
N CYS A 33 -9.31 6.38 12.54
CA CYS A 33 -8.03 5.76 12.92
C CYS A 33 -7.75 4.53 12.06
N ASN A 34 -6.47 4.17 11.91
CA ASN A 34 -6.05 2.96 11.19
C ASN A 34 -5.97 1.75 12.13
N ASP A 35 -5.41 1.91 13.33
CA ASP A 35 -5.31 0.85 14.34
C ASP A 35 -6.13 1.15 15.60
N ARG A 36 -7.31 0.51 15.68
CA ARG A 36 -8.20 0.59 16.85
C ARG A 36 -7.65 -0.10 18.11
N TYR A 37 -6.67 -1.01 17.99
CA TYR A 37 -6.10 -1.75 19.11
C TYR A 37 -4.91 -1.03 19.74
N SER A 38 -4.50 0.10 19.14
CA SER A 38 -3.49 0.98 19.70
C SER A 38 -3.81 1.34 21.15
N GLN A 39 -2.82 1.16 22.03
CA GLN A 39 -2.97 1.46 23.47
C GLN A 39 -3.38 2.93 23.71
N LYS A 40 -3.00 3.84 22.81
CA LYS A 40 -3.34 5.26 22.85
C LYS A 40 -4.85 5.51 22.76
N LEU A 41 -5.58 4.67 22.03
CA LEU A 41 -7.01 4.83 21.79
C LEU A 41 -7.90 4.09 22.80
N LYS A 42 -7.31 3.27 23.67
CA LYS A 42 -8.05 2.42 24.64
C LYS A 42 -9.04 3.22 25.50
N SER A 43 -8.70 4.46 25.87
CA SER A 43 -9.57 5.36 26.63
C SER A 43 -10.67 5.99 25.78
N LEU A 44 -10.38 6.33 24.51
CA LEU A 44 -11.31 7.00 23.58
C LEU A 44 -12.44 6.09 23.12
N VAL A 45 -12.15 4.80 22.89
CA VAL A 45 -13.12 3.81 22.36
C VAL A 45 -14.38 3.71 23.23
N ASN A 46 -14.28 3.94 24.54
CA ASN A 46 -15.42 3.88 25.46
C ASN A 46 -16.42 5.05 25.30
N TYR A 47 -16.06 6.11 24.58
CA TYR A 47 -16.87 7.31 24.40
C TYR A 47 -17.37 7.49 22.95
N CYS A 48 -17.08 6.55 22.06
CA CYS A 48 -17.39 6.63 20.64
C CYS A 48 -18.24 5.42 20.19
N LEU A 49 -19.10 5.63 19.19
CA LEU A 49 -19.70 4.52 18.45
C LEU A 49 -18.65 3.91 17.51
N LEU A 50 -18.40 2.62 17.66
CA LEU A 50 -17.38 1.93 16.87
C LEU A 50 -17.95 1.45 15.53
N LEU A 51 -17.39 1.97 14.43
CA LEU A 51 -17.66 1.52 13.07
C LEU A 51 -16.40 0.89 12.48
N ASN A 52 -16.43 -0.42 12.25
CA ASN A 52 -15.28 -1.14 11.72
C ASN A 52 -15.34 -1.17 10.19
N PHE A 53 -14.29 -0.66 9.53
CA PHE A 53 -14.10 -0.79 8.10
C PHE A 53 -13.27 -2.04 7.82
N ARG A 54 -13.73 -2.85 6.86
CA ARG A 54 -13.00 -4.01 6.36
C ARG A 54 -12.52 -3.71 4.96
N LYS A 55 -11.39 -4.31 4.58
CA LYS A 55 -10.91 -4.26 3.21
C LYS A 55 -12.01 -4.80 2.28
N PRO A 56 -12.36 -4.07 1.20
CA PRO A 56 -13.32 -4.53 0.23
C PRO A 56 -12.79 -5.79 -0.49
N THR A 57 -13.72 -6.62 -0.96
CA THR A 57 -13.34 -7.79 -1.76
C THR A 57 -12.88 -7.38 -3.16
N LYS A 58 -12.07 -8.23 -3.81
CA LYS A 58 -11.58 -7.96 -5.17
C LYS A 58 -12.70 -7.72 -6.19
N GLN A 59 -13.82 -8.42 -6.06
CA GLN A 59 -15.00 -8.24 -6.92
C GLN A 59 -15.67 -6.88 -6.70
N GLN A 60 -15.83 -6.45 -5.44
CA GLN A 60 -16.40 -5.14 -5.11
C GLN A 60 -15.51 -4.00 -5.63
N MET A 61 -14.19 -4.14 -5.46
CA MET A 61 -13.22 -3.18 -5.99
C MET A 61 -13.19 -3.18 -7.52
N GLY A 62 -13.10 -4.35 -8.16
CA GLY A 62 -13.06 -4.48 -9.62
C GLY A 62 -14.28 -3.81 -10.27
N LYS A 63 -15.48 -4.06 -9.74
CA LYS A 63 -16.71 -3.40 -10.20
C LYS A 63 -16.64 -1.87 -10.06
N ARG A 64 -16.11 -1.37 -8.94
CA ARG A 64 -15.96 0.07 -8.70
C ARG A 64 -14.93 0.71 -9.64
N LEU A 65 -13.80 0.04 -9.86
CA LEU A 65 -12.75 0.51 -10.77
C LEU A 65 -13.25 0.52 -12.22
N MET A 66 -14.00 -0.49 -12.65
CA MET A 66 -14.65 -0.51 -13.96
C MET A 66 -15.64 0.65 -14.15
N GLU A 67 -16.43 0.97 -13.12
CA GLU A 67 -17.35 2.11 -13.16
C GLU A 67 -16.59 3.43 -13.37
N ILE A 68 -15.46 3.60 -12.67
CA ILE A 68 -14.59 4.79 -12.77
C ILE A 68 -13.91 4.84 -14.13
N ALA A 69 -13.32 3.74 -14.60
CA ALA A 69 -12.69 3.64 -15.92
C ALA A 69 -13.67 4.06 -17.03
N ARG A 70 -14.93 3.58 -16.98
CA ARG A 70 -15.96 3.97 -17.95
C ARG A 70 -16.30 5.46 -17.89
N LYS A 71 -16.34 6.07 -16.69
CA LYS A 71 -16.61 7.51 -16.52
C LYS A 71 -15.47 8.38 -17.06
N GLU A 72 -14.24 7.92 -16.92
CA GLU A 72 -13.03 8.59 -17.39
C GLU A 72 -12.67 8.27 -18.86
N GLY A 73 -13.48 7.45 -19.56
CA GLY A 73 -13.22 7.04 -20.94
C GLY A 73 -12.05 6.06 -21.12
N ILE A 74 -11.60 5.42 -20.04
CA ILE A 74 -10.52 4.44 -20.04
C ILE A 74 -11.10 3.09 -20.44
N GLN A 75 -10.55 2.48 -21.50
CA GLN A 75 -10.90 1.12 -21.88
C GLN A 75 -10.15 0.13 -20.99
N ALA A 76 -10.87 -0.67 -20.21
CA ALA A 76 -10.29 -1.66 -19.31
C ALA A 76 -11.07 -2.98 -19.37
N GLN A 77 -10.38 -4.09 -19.15
CA GLN A 77 -11.03 -5.40 -19.01
C GLN A 77 -11.39 -5.67 -17.53
N GLU A 78 -12.52 -6.35 -17.29
CA GLU A 78 -13.02 -6.61 -15.94
C GLU A 78 -12.06 -7.50 -15.12
N ASN A 79 -11.52 -8.56 -15.74
CA ASN A 79 -10.50 -9.42 -15.15
C ASN A 79 -9.22 -8.64 -14.77
N ALA A 80 -8.88 -7.60 -15.54
CA ALA A 80 -7.74 -6.75 -15.26
C ALA A 80 -7.99 -5.94 -13.97
N MET A 81 -9.17 -5.35 -13.81
CA MET A 81 -9.51 -4.58 -12.61
C MET A 81 -9.57 -5.44 -11.34
N GLU A 82 -10.00 -6.70 -11.45
CA GLU A 82 -9.95 -7.64 -10.33
C GLU A 82 -8.51 -8.01 -9.94
N GLU A 83 -7.62 -8.26 -10.93
CA GLU A 83 -6.19 -8.52 -10.66
C GLU A 83 -5.53 -7.31 -9.99
N LEU A 84 -5.83 -6.09 -10.45
CA LEU A 84 -5.34 -4.88 -9.81
C LEU A 84 -5.79 -4.80 -8.35
N ALA A 85 -7.07 -5.09 -8.08
CA ALA A 85 -7.61 -5.08 -6.73
C ALA A 85 -6.97 -6.14 -5.81
N GLU A 86 -6.61 -7.30 -6.37
CA GLU A 86 -5.92 -8.36 -5.63
C GLU A 86 -4.48 -7.95 -5.28
N ARG A 87 -3.77 -7.31 -6.21
CA ARG A 87 -2.37 -6.88 -6.04
C ARG A 87 -2.19 -5.71 -5.09
N VAL A 88 -3.14 -4.77 -5.05
CA VAL A 88 -3.11 -3.64 -4.11
C VAL A 88 -3.66 -3.99 -2.73
N HIS A 89 -3.92 -5.28 -2.45
CA HIS A 89 -4.35 -5.80 -1.16
C HIS A 89 -5.56 -5.06 -0.55
N GLY A 90 -6.54 -4.70 -1.38
CA GLY A 90 -7.75 -4.03 -0.92
C GLY A 90 -7.65 -2.51 -0.77
N ASP A 91 -6.52 -1.88 -1.14
CA ASP A 91 -6.35 -0.43 -1.08
C ASP A 91 -6.91 0.24 -2.35
N ILE A 92 -8.07 0.89 -2.22
CA ILE A 92 -8.72 1.61 -3.32
C ILE A 92 -7.91 2.82 -3.79
N ARG A 93 -7.23 3.54 -2.89
CA ARG A 93 -6.44 4.73 -3.24
C ARG A 93 -5.26 4.32 -4.14
N MET A 94 -4.54 3.28 -3.72
CA MET A 94 -3.45 2.71 -4.51
C MET A 94 -3.95 2.17 -5.86
N ALA A 95 -5.10 1.48 -5.88
CA ALA A 95 -5.71 1.01 -7.12
C ALA A 95 -6.00 2.14 -8.11
N LEU A 96 -6.56 3.25 -7.63
CA LEU A 96 -6.87 4.42 -8.45
C LEU A 96 -5.62 5.08 -9.01
N ASN A 97 -4.57 5.21 -8.19
CA ASN A 97 -3.29 5.77 -8.63
C ASN A 97 -2.67 4.91 -9.74
N HIS A 98 -2.69 3.59 -9.60
CA HIS A 98 -2.22 2.69 -10.65
C HIS A 98 -3.08 2.81 -11.92
N LEU A 99 -4.41 2.84 -11.79
CA LEU A 99 -5.31 3.00 -12.94
C LEU A 99 -5.03 4.31 -13.68
N GLN A 100 -4.83 5.42 -12.95
CA GLN A 100 -4.48 6.72 -13.51
C GLN A 100 -3.10 6.69 -14.19
N TYR A 101 -2.11 6.04 -13.59
CA TYR A 101 -0.78 5.90 -14.20
C TYR A 101 -0.83 5.08 -15.50
N MET A 102 -1.66 4.03 -15.53
CA MET A 102 -1.85 3.20 -16.71
C MET A 102 -2.55 3.96 -17.84
N SER A 103 -3.55 4.80 -17.53
CA SER A 103 -4.24 5.59 -18.55
C SER A 103 -3.36 6.63 -19.24
N LEU A 104 -2.25 7.04 -18.62
CA LEU A 104 -1.27 7.96 -19.24
C LEU A 104 -0.40 7.29 -20.30
N SER A 105 -0.27 5.96 -20.27
CA SER A 105 0.71 5.22 -21.08
C SER A 105 0.08 4.21 -22.03
N GLN A 106 -1.17 3.80 -21.79
CA GLN A 106 -1.88 2.83 -22.61
C GLN A 106 -3.31 3.30 -22.90
N SER A 107 -3.78 3.02 -24.12
CA SER A 107 -5.16 3.29 -24.53
C SER A 107 -6.15 2.24 -24.01
N VAL A 108 -5.69 1.01 -23.76
CA VAL A 108 -6.49 -0.11 -23.25
C VAL A 108 -5.71 -0.83 -22.16
N VAL A 109 -6.33 -0.99 -20.99
CA VAL A 109 -5.78 -1.71 -19.83
C VAL A 109 -6.20 -3.19 -19.88
N LYS A 110 -5.24 -4.08 -20.15
CA LYS A 110 -5.46 -5.53 -20.19
C LYS A 110 -4.91 -6.22 -18.94
N TYR A 111 -5.31 -7.47 -18.74
CA TYR A 111 -4.86 -8.29 -17.61
C TYR A 111 -3.33 -8.43 -17.55
N ASP A 112 -2.69 -8.74 -18.69
CA ASP A 112 -1.24 -8.95 -18.75
C ASP A 112 -0.45 -7.67 -18.44
N ASP A 113 -0.98 -6.50 -18.79
CA ASP A 113 -0.35 -5.21 -18.52
C ASP A 113 -0.22 -4.94 -17.02
N ILE A 114 -1.24 -5.32 -16.25
CA ILE A 114 -1.29 -5.16 -14.80
C ILE A 114 -0.27 -6.08 -14.14
N ARG A 115 -0.22 -7.33 -14.58
CA ARG A 115 0.74 -8.31 -14.08
C ARG A 115 2.18 -7.90 -14.37
N LEU A 116 2.46 -7.43 -15.58
CA LEU A 116 3.80 -6.97 -15.95
C LEU A 116 4.22 -5.73 -15.18
N ARG A 117 3.33 -4.72 -15.09
CA ARG A 117 3.65 -3.47 -14.37
C ARG A 117 3.84 -3.67 -12.89
N LEU A 118 2.95 -4.39 -12.22
CA LEU A 118 3.05 -4.55 -10.77
C LEU A 118 4.24 -5.46 -10.40
N ASN A 119 4.62 -6.41 -11.26
CA ASN A 119 5.88 -7.14 -11.10
C ASN A 119 7.13 -6.30 -11.43
N SER A 120 7.01 -5.27 -12.26
CA SER A 120 8.11 -4.31 -12.49
C SER A 120 8.19 -3.27 -11.38
N SER A 121 7.06 -2.88 -10.78
CA SER A 121 7.00 -2.01 -9.60
C SER A 121 7.47 -2.74 -8.34
N SER A 122 7.38 -4.07 -8.28
CA SER A 122 8.04 -4.87 -7.24
C SER A 122 9.55 -5.02 -7.44
N LYS A 123 10.16 -4.39 -8.47
CA LYS A 123 11.63 -4.29 -8.55
C LYS A 123 12.18 -3.25 -7.57
N ASP A 124 11.34 -2.34 -7.08
CA ASP A 124 11.69 -1.39 -6.00
C ASP A 124 11.37 -1.97 -4.61
N GLU A 125 11.19 -3.29 -4.47
CA GLU A 125 11.33 -3.94 -3.16
C GLU A 125 12.81 -4.13 -2.87
N ASP A 126 13.27 -3.61 -1.73
CA ASP A 126 14.62 -3.83 -1.21
C ASP A 126 14.92 -5.34 -1.22
N ILE A 127 15.78 -5.76 -2.15
CA ILE A 127 16.17 -7.16 -2.27
C ILE A 127 16.96 -7.51 -1.01
N SER A 128 16.50 -8.51 -0.26
CA SER A 128 17.23 -8.99 0.92
C SER A 128 18.67 -9.34 0.55
N PRO A 129 19.67 -9.02 1.39
CA PRO A 129 21.08 -9.31 1.12
C PRO A 129 21.34 -10.78 0.79
N PHE A 130 20.60 -11.71 1.41
CA PHE A 130 20.69 -13.15 1.09
C PHE A 130 20.21 -13.45 -0.33
N THR A 131 19.08 -12.86 -0.74
CA THR A 131 18.56 -13.02 -2.11
C THR A 131 19.46 -12.37 -3.14
N ALA A 132 20.12 -11.27 -2.79
CA ALA A 132 21.08 -10.60 -3.65
C ALA A 132 22.31 -11.50 -3.90
N VAL A 133 22.88 -12.10 -2.85
CA VAL A 133 23.99 -13.06 -2.95
C VAL A 133 23.57 -14.32 -3.73
N ASP A 134 22.40 -14.89 -3.44
CA ASP A 134 21.86 -16.05 -4.18
C ASP A 134 21.71 -15.77 -5.68
N LYS A 135 21.31 -14.55 -6.07
CA LYS A 135 21.24 -14.15 -7.47
C LYS A 135 22.63 -13.93 -8.09
N LEU A 136 23.57 -13.39 -7.32
CA LEU A 136 24.94 -13.11 -7.75
C LEU A 136 25.73 -14.40 -8.01
N PHE A 137 25.58 -15.40 -7.13
CA PHE A 137 26.28 -16.69 -7.20
C PHE A 137 25.44 -17.84 -7.78
N GLY A 138 24.16 -17.62 -8.02
CA GLY A 138 23.27 -18.61 -8.61
C GLY A 138 23.63 -18.95 -10.06
N PHE A 139 23.01 -20.00 -10.60
CA PHE A 139 23.26 -20.52 -11.96
C PHE A 139 23.18 -19.46 -13.08
N ASN A 140 22.32 -18.44 -12.89
CA ASN A 140 22.17 -17.34 -13.84
C ASN A 140 23.05 -16.10 -13.54
N GLY A 141 23.76 -16.06 -12.40
CA GLY A 141 24.63 -14.94 -12.02
C GLY A 141 25.74 -14.68 -13.03
N GLY A 142 26.28 -15.76 -13.62
CA GLY A 142 27.24 -15.72 -14.73
C GLY A 142 26.72 -15.02 -16.00
N ARG A 143 25.40 -14.94 -16.17
CA ARG A 143 24.72 -14.35 -17.35
C ARG A 143 24.24 -12.92 -17.13
N LEU A 144 24.29 -12.42 -15.89
CA LEU A 144 23.95 -11.04 -15.55
C LEU A 144 24.96 -10.07 -16.15
N ARG A 145 24.49 -8.89 -16.55
CA ARG A 145 25.36 -7.80 -16.99
C ARG A 145 26.13 -7.21 -15.82
N MET A 146 27.23 -6.52 -16.10
CA MET A 146 28.11 -5.97 -15.07
C MET A 146 27.39 -4.93 -14.19
N ASP A 147 26.52 -4.11 -14.77
CA ASP A 147 25.68 -3.16 -14.05
C ASP A 147 24.69 -3.86 -13.12
N GLU A 148 23.99 -4.89 -13.59
CA GLU A 148 23.06 -5.68 -12.75
C GLU A 148 23.78 -6.34 -11.56
N ARG A 149 25.04 -6.78 -11.75
CA ARG A 149 25.86 -7.32 -10.66
C ARG A 149 26.26 -6.26 -9.65
N ILE A 150 26.59 -5.06 -10.10
CA ILE A 150 26.91 -3.93 -9.24
C ILE A 150 25.67 -3.53 -8.44
N ASP A 151 24.51 -3.42 -9.09
CA ASP A 151 23.24 -3.09 -8.42
C ASP A 151 22.89 -4.11 -7.33
N LEU A 152 23.04 -5.41 -7.60
CA LEU A 152 22.84 -6.47 -6.59
C LEU A 152 23.87 -6.41 -5.46
N SER A 153 25.12 -6.04 -5.75
CA SER A 153 26.12 -5.86 -4.69
C SER A 153 25.85 -4.62 -3.82
N MET A 154 25.16 -3.64 -4.38
CA MET A 154 24.84 -2.36 -3.74
C MET A 154 23.45 -2.36 -3.09
N SER A 155 22.71 -3.47 -3.14
CA SER A 155 21.42 -3.58 -2.47
C SER A 155 21.56 -3.44 -0.94
N ASP A 156 22.68 -3.89 -0.39
CA ASP A 156 23.10 -3.63 1.00
C ASP A 156 24.64 -3.61 1.06
N PRO A 157 25.27 -2.42 0.98
CA PRO A 157 26.72 -2.28 0.93
C PRO A 157 27.46 -2.80 2.17
N ASP A 158 26.76 -2.93 3.30
CA ASP A 158 27.35 -3.39 4.55
C ASP A 158 27.27 -4.91 4.67
N LEU A 159 26.10 -5.50 4.37
CA LEU A 159 25.85 -6.92 4.61
C LEU A 159 26.26 -7.82 3.44
N VAL A 160 26.09 -7.38 2.19
CA VAL A 160 26.42 -8.22 1.02
C VAL A 160 27.91 -8.61 0.99
N PRO A 161 28.88 -7.70 1.19
CA PRO A 161 30.29 -8.08 1.23
C PRO A 161 30.64 -9.06 2.36
N LEU A 162 29.99 -8.95 3.52
CA LEU A 162 30.20 -9.83 4.66
C LEU A 162 29.69 -11.26 4.41
N ILE A 163 28.60 -11.41 3.65
CA ILE A 163 28.04 -12.72 3.29
C ILE A 163 28.93 -13.43 2.25
N ILE A 164 29.66 -12.67 1.42
CA ILE A 164 30.52 -13.19 0.35
C ILE A 164 31.91 -13.63 0.86
N GLN A 165 32.39 -13.06 1.97
CA GLN A 165 33.69 -13.39 2.58
C GLN A 165 33.78 -14.85 3.07
#